data_AF-A0A5A7MQM1-F1
#
_entry.id   AF-A0A5A7MQM1-F1
#
_cell.length_a   1.000
_cell.length_b   1.000
_cell.length_c   1.000
_cell.angle_alpha   90.00
_cell.angle_beta   90.00
_cell.angle_gamma   90.00
#
_symmetry.space_group_name_H-M   'P 1'
#
loop_
_entity.id
_entity.type
_entity.pdbx_description
1 polymer ?
#
loop_
_entity_poly.entity_id
_entity_poly.type
_entity_poly.pdbx_seq_one_letter_code
_entity_poly.pdbx_strand_id
1 'polypeptide(L)'
;MDIWFIEICRRIRLHGEGDRLIAKTGTSKAPRVDAKTQKGVVGDPWAPVNVKDRKSLTLGPSKLDYHHICDWLFGGNWQAPAMIRKADMSDTNQNWALIIQALGRGNCKTYGYHERTLVLPRQSAARLITDAQALHTLSQDLIKDIGELKKILGHAIAIAAIDGRSTSPDKDKYAAAKPWQDGLDLMADRHFFPALWDMLPAYLHKDYAAQDEAKHRFFRRLIKEAQTLLNTAIETVSAAQFHLRARSRAERVFRARIGKHFDWYFSNDNKEANDAAA
;
A
#
# COMPACT_ATOMS: atom_id res chain seq x y z
N MET A 1 -14.17 -19.69 23.32
CA MET A 1 -14.15 -18.55 22.39
C MET A 1 -15.54 -17.95 22.14
N ASP A 2 -16.63 -18.57 22.61
CA ASP A 2 -18.02 -18.12 22.41
C ASP A 2 -18.30 -16.66 22.84
N ILE A 3 -17.75 -16.22 23.98
CA ILE A 3 -17.97 -14.86 24.53
C ILE A 3 -17.48 -13.69 23.64
N TRP A 4 -16.66 -13.94 22.62
CA TRP A 4 -16.09 -12.90 21.75
C TRP A 4 -16.80 -12.77 20.41
N PHE A 5 -17.78 -13.63 20.12
CA PHE A 5 -18.61 -13.54 18.93
C PHE A 5 -19.96 -12.93 19.29
N ILE A 6 -20.27 -11.76 18.72
CA ILE A 6 -21.64 -11.22 18.79
C ILE A 6 -22.43 -11.83 17.64
N GLU A 7 -23.08 -12.96 17.92
CA GLU A 7 -23.79 -13.72 16.89
C GLU A 7 -25.05 -12.99 16.37
N ILE A 8 -25.64 -12.07 17.16
CA ILE A 8 -26.91 -11.39 16.82
C ILE A 8 -26.79 -9.86 16.91
N CYS A 9 -26.21 -9.25 15.88
CA CYS A 9 -26.14 -7.79 15.73
C CYS A 9 -27.48 -7.14 15.28
N ARG A 10 -28.41 -7.93 14.74
CA ARG A 10 -29.72 -7.47 14.22
C ARG A 10 -30.83 -8.46 14.60
N ARG A 11 -32.05 -7.96 14.77
CA ARG A 11 -33.24 -8.80 14.94
C ARG A 11 -33.85 -9.04 13.56
N ILE A 12 -33.58 -10.22 13.01
CA ILE A 12 -34.07 -10.62 11.69
C ILE A 12 -34.81 -11.94 11.87
N ARG A 13 -36.02 -12.03 11.32
CA ARG A 13 -36.77 -13.29 11.20
C ARG A 13 -36.98 -13.59 9.72
N LEU A 14 -36.41 -14.70 9.27
CA LEU A 14 -36.62 -15.21 7.92
C LEU A 14 -37.88 -16.08 7.91
N HIS A 15 -38.67 -16.00 6.84
CA HIS A 15 -39.78 -16.92 6.58
C HIS A 15 -39.95 -17.11 5.07
N GLY A 16 -40.39 -18.31 4.69
CA GLY A 16 -40.72 -18.63 3.30
C GLY A 16 -42.11 -18.10 2.94
N GLU A 17 -42.25 -17.57 1.74
CA GLU A 17 -43.51 -17.17 1.14
C GLU A 17 -43.50 -17.61 -0.33
N GLY A 18 -44.15 -18.75 -0.63
CA GLY A 18 -44.01 -19.44 -1.91
C GLY A 18 -42.54 -19.79 -2.18
N ASP A 19 -42.03 -19.34 -3.33
CA ASP A 19 -40.64 -19.54 -3.78
C ASP A 19 -39.69 -18.40 -3.36
N ARG A 20 -40.08 -17.60 -2.35
CA ARG A 20 -39.30 -16.46 -1.86
C ARG A 20 -38.94 -16.62 -0.39
N LEU A 21 -37.76 -16.14 -0.04
CA LEU A 21 -37.33 -15.97 1.35
C LEU A 21 -37.49 -14.50 1.76
N ILE A 22 -38.38 -14.23 2.70
CA ILE A 22 -38.67 -12.87 3.18
C ILE A 22 -38.05 -12.64 4.56
N ALA A 23 -37.32 -11.54 4.69
CA ALA A 23 -36.72 -11.09 5.95
C ALA A 23 -37.56 -10.00 6.61
N LYS A 24 -38.11 -10.28 7.80
CA LYS A 24 -38.71 -9.25 8.68
C LYS A 24 -37.65 -8.72 9.63
N THR A 25 -37.50 -7.40 9.69
CA THR A 25 -36.53 -6.73 10.56
C THR A 25 -37.23 -6.10 11.77
N GLY A 26 -36.59 -6.16 12.94
CA GLY A 26 -37.01 -5.47 14.15
C GLY A 26 -35.99 -4.41 14.59
N THR A 27 -36.46 -3.27 15.10
CA THR A 27 -35.58 -2.20 15.59
C THR A 27 -35.30 -2.32 17.09
N SER A 28 -34.35 -1.53 17.60
CA SER A 28 -34.03 -1.42 19.03
C SER A 28 -33.76 0.04 19.37
N LYS A 29 -34.27 0.52 20.50
CA LYS A 29 -33.90 1.85 21.02
C LYS A 29 -32.57 1.83 21.78
N ALA A 30 -32.21 0.70 22.39
CA ALA A 30 -30.95 0.52 23.10
C ALA A 30 -29.95 -0.30 22.27
N PRO A 31 -28.65 0.07 22.26
CA PRO A 31 -27.61 -0.77 21.69
C PRO A 31 -27.38 -2.01 22.56
N ARG A 32 -27.05 -3.15 21.94
CA ARG A 32 -26.71 -4.38 22.69
C ARG A 32 -25.37 -4.27 23.39
N VAL A 33 -24.42 -3.60 22.75
CA VAL A 33 -23.08 -3.31 23.27
C VAL A 33 -22.88 -1.82 23.20
N ASP A 34 -22.41 -1.21 24.29
CA ASP A 34 -22.16 0.22 24.37
C ASP A 34 -20.84 0.62 23.68
N ALA A 35 -20.76 0.31 22.38
CA ALA A 35 -19.58 0.60 21.56
C ALA A 35 -19.36 2.11 21.38
N LYS A 36 -20.38 2.95 21.58
CA LYS A 36 -20.28 4.39 21.38
C LYS A 36 -19.43 5.03 22.48
N THR A 37 -19.73 4.73 23.75
CA THR A 37 -18.95 5.27 24.88
C THR A 37 -17.52 4.70 24.90
N GLN A 38 -17.35 3.46 24.44
CA GLN A 38 -16.04 2.78 24.35
C GLN A 38 -15.28 3.07 23.05
N LYS A 39 -15.77 3.95 22.17
CA LYS A 39 -15.17 4.25 20.85
C LYS A 39 -14.82 3.00 20.03
N GLY A 40 -15.66 1.97 20.13
CA GLY A 40 -15.50 0.68 19.48
C GLY A 40 -14.55 -0.31 20.17
N VAL A 41 -13.89 0.05 21.27
CA VAL A 41 -12.95 -0.84 22.00
C VAL A 41 -13.73 -1.74 22.95
N VAL A 42 -14.45 -2.72 22.41
CA VAL A 42 -15.36 -3.60 23.17
C VAL A 42 -14.72 -4.93 23.62
N GLY A 43 -13.39 -5.01 23.59
CA GLY A 43 -12.64 -6.23 23.92
C GLY A 43 -12.46 -7.22 22.76
N ASP A 44 -12.73 -6.79 21.53
CA ASP A 44 -12.47 -7.57 20.31
C ASP A 44 -10.97 -7.91 20.18
N PRO A 45 -10.58 -9.20 20.21
CA PRO A 45 -9.18 -9.60 20.17
C PRO A 45 -8.57 -9.55 18.76
N TRP A 46 -9.36 -9.33 17.71
CA TRP A 46 -8.95 -9.20 16.31
C TRP A 46 -8.79 -7.74 15.87
N ALA A 47 -9.39 -6.78 16.56
CA ALA A 47 -9.34 -5.37 16.18
C ALA A 47 -8.09 -4.63 16.73
N PRO A 48 -7.36 -3.86 15.90
CA PRO A 48 -6.34 -2.94 16.39
C PRO A 48 -6.95 -1.79 17.21
N VAL A 49 -6.23 -1.33 18.22
CA VAL A 49 -6.67 -0.22 19.09
C VAL A 49 -5.65 0.90 19.06
N ASN A 50 -6.09 2.13 18.76
CA ASN A 50 -5.20 3.29 18.78
C ASN A 50 -4.72 3.55 20.22
N VAL A 51 -3.42 3.69 20.40
CA VAL A 51 -2.78 3.83 21.71
C VAL A 51 -3.20 5.13 22.40
N LYS A 52 -3.24 6.24 21.65
CA LYS A 52 -3.52 7.58 22.18
C LYS A 52 -5.02 7.81 22.40
N ASP A 53 -5.81 7.56 21.36
CA ASP A 53 -7.24 7.92 21.34
C ASP A 53 -8.13 6.88 22.01
N ARG A 54 -7.58 5.67 22.27
CA ARG A 54 -8.30 4.50 22.77
C ARG A 54 -9.54 4.20 21.94
N LYS A 55 -9.37 4.18 20.60
CA LYS A 55 -10.41 3.90 19.62
C LYS A 55 -10.07 2.66 18.80
N SER A 56 -11.07 1.87 18.46
CA SER A 56 -10.89 0.74 17.54
C SER A 56 -10.66 1.24 16.11
N LEU A 57 -9.86 0.52 15.34
CA LEU A 57 -9.62 0.85 13.94
C LEU A 57 -10.93 0.83 13.15
N THR A 58 -11.16 1.87 12.37
CA THR A 58 -12.31 1.97 11.46
C THR A 58 -11.83 2.40 10.09
N LEU A 59 -12.20 1.65 9.06
CA LEU A 59 -12.00 2.07 7.67
C LEU A 59 -13.07 3.10 7.28
N GLY A 60 -12.63 4.26 6.82
CA GLY A 60 -13.48 5.23 6.14
C GLY A 60 -13.62 4.88 4.64
N PRO A 61 -13.51 5.86 3.73
CA PRO A 61 -13.39 5.58 2.29
C PRO A 61 -11.98 5.08 1.89
N SER A 62 -11.02 5.13 2.83
CA SER A 62 -9.63 4.72 2.61
C SER A 62 -9.50 3.23 2.29
N LYS A 63 -8.53 2.90 1.45
CA LYS A 63 -8.22 1.52 1.04
C LYS A 63 -7.22 0.87 2.01
N LEU A 64 -7.22 -0.46 2.03
CA LEU A 64 -6.16 -1.27 2.65
C LEU A 64 -4.91 -1.29 1.76
N ASP A 65 -4.28 -0.14 1.54
CA ASP A 65 -3.00 -0.04 0.82
C ASP A 65 -1.79 -0.28 1.76
N TYR A 66 -0.61 -0.42 1.16
CA TYR A 66 0.63 -0.67 1.89
C TYR A 66 0.97 0.42 2.92
N HIS A 67 0.68 1.70 2.62
CA HIS A 67 0.93 2.81 3.55
C HIS A 67 0.09 2.66 4.83
N HIS A 68 -1.22 2.49 4.67
CA HIS A 68 -2.15 2.37 5.80
C HIS A 68 -1.85 1.11 6.62
N ILE A 69 -1.53 0.00 5.97
CA ILE A 69 -1.17 -1.23 6.66
C ILE A 69 0.14 -1.05 7.45
N CYS A 70 1.16 -0.42 6.88
CA CYS A 70 2.41 -0.19 7.61
C CYS A 70 2.24 0.76 8.81
N ASP A 71 1.43 1.80 8.68
CA ASP A 71 1.11 2.69 9.81
C ASP A 71 0.44 1.93 10.96
N TRP A 72 -0.51 1.04 10.65
CA TRP A 72 -1.25 0.32 11.70
C TRP A 72 -0.50 -0.87 12.26
N LEU A 73 0.28 -1.59 11.45
CA LEU A 73 1.06 -2.73 11.92
C LEU A 73 2.36 -2.32 12.60
N PHE A 74 3.03 -1.29 12.09
CA PHE A 74 4.42 -0.96 12.50
C PHE A 74 4.56 0.45 13.09
N GLY A 75 3.64 1.38 12.80
CA GLY A 75 3.78 2.79 13.17
C GLY A 75 3.66 3.14 14.66
N GLY A 76 3.47 2.15 15.54
CA GLY A 76 3.43 2.34 17.01
C GLY A 76 2.20 3.10 17.54
N ASN A 77 1.47 3.80 16.69
CA ASN A 77 0.22 4.49 17.02
C ASN A 77 -0.94 3.53 17.34
N TRP A 78 -0.77 2.27 16.94
CA TRP A 78 -1.77 1.23 17.07
C TRP A 78 -1.20 0.06 17.85
N GLN A 79 -1.97 -0.39 18.82
CA GLN A 79 -1.74 -1.65 19.50
C GLN A 79 -2.24 -2.76 18.58
N ALA A 80 -1.33 -3.66 18.18
CA ALA A 80 -1.68 -4.83 17.36
C ALA A 80 -2.80 -5.66 18.01
N PRO A 81 -3.63 -6.36 17.23
CA PRO A 81 -4.63 -7.29 17.75
C PRO A 81 -4.05 -8.28 18.77
N ALA A 82 -4.85 -8.63 19.79
CA ALA A 82 -4.43 -9.57 20.83
C ALA A 82 -4.15 -10.96 20.25
N MET A 83 -4.90 -11.38 19.22
CA MET A 83 -4.67 -12.65 18.53
C MET A 83 -3.34 -12.69 17.78
N ILE A 84 -2.90 -11.58 17.20
CA ILE A 84 -1.58 -11.50 16.55
C ILE A 84 -0.49 -11.61 17.62
N ARG A 85 -0.58 -10.80 18.69
CA ARG A 85 0.45 -10.81 19.76
C ARG A 85 0.62 -12.16 20.48
N LYS A 86 -0.44 -12.96 20.55
CA LYS A 86 -0.46 -14.26 21.22
C LYS A 86 -0.29 -15.43 20.24
N ALA A 87 -0.20 -15.16 18.95
CA ALA A 87 0.03 -16.21 17.97
C ALA A 87 1.44 -16.78 18.19
N ASP A 88 1.51 -18.09 18.39
CA ASP A 88 2.78 -18.79 18.39
C ASP A 88 3.25 -18.99 16.95
N MET A 89 3.95 -17.96 16.44
CA MET A 89 4.54 -17.97 15.10
C MET A 89 5.94 -18.59 15.10
N SER A 90 6.28 -19.40 16.11
CA SER A 90 7.58 -20.09 16.21
C SER A 90 7.69 -21.32 15.31
N ASP A 91 6.56 -21.85 14.80
CA ASP A 91 6.59 -22.88 13.78
C ASP A 91 7.18 -22.30 12.48
N THR A 92 8.42 -22.68 12.22
CA THR A 92 9.20 -22.25 11.05
C THR A 92 9.01 -23.15 9.84
N ASN A 93 8.20 -24.21 9.92
CA ASN A 93 8.00 -25.12 8.80
C ASN A 93 6.95 -24.64 7.79
N GLN A 94 6.18 -23.60 8.13
CA GLN A 94 5.10 -23.10 7.29
C GLN A 94 5.14 -21.58 7.12
N ASN A 95 4.63 -21.12 5.98
CA ASN A 95 4.35 -19.70 5.80
C ASN A 95 3.06 -19.34 6.53
N TRP A 96 3.00 -18.12 7.05
CA TRP A 96 1.83 -17.58 7.71
C TRP A 96 1.06 -16.67 6.78
N ALA A 97 -0.23 -16.46 7.04
CA ALA A 97 -1.05 -15.49 6.34
C ALA A 97 -1.71 -14.55 7.34
N LEU A 98 -1.51 -13.25 7.17
CA LEU A 98 -2.28 -12.24 7.87
C LEU A 98 -3.46 -11.80 6.99
N ILE A 99 -4.67 -12.15 7.42
CA ILE A 99 -5.91 -11.79 6.75
C ILE A 99 -6.48 -10.55 7.43
N ILE A 100 -6.62 -9.47 6.67
CA ILE A 100 -7.15 -8.19 7.10
C ILE A 100 -8.50 -8.01 6.41
N GLN A 101 -9.58 -8.03 7.19
CA GLN A 101 -10.94 -7.86 6.69
C GLN A 101 -11.60 -6.72 7.44
N ALA A 102 -12.24 -5.82 6.70
CA ALA A 102 -12.95 -4.71 7.30
C ALA A 102 -14.05 -4.18 6.39
N LEU A 103 -15.15 -3.76 7.01
CA LEU A 103 -16.24 -3.06 6.33
C LEU A 103 -16.04 -1.56 6.51
N GLY A 104 -15.77 -0.86 5.41
CA GLY A 104 -15.66 0.58 5.39
C GLY A 104 -16.98 1.23 5.81
N ARG A 105 -16.95 2.19 6.74
CA ARG A 105 -18.16 2.85 7.24
C ARG A 105 -17.99 4.36 7.34
N GLY A 106 -19.12 5.04 7.19
CA GLY A 106 -19.29 6.47 7.42
C GLY A 106 -20.59 6.73 8.18
N ASN A 107 -20.92 8.00 8.37
CA ASN A 107 -22.19 8.36 8.98
C ASN A 107 -23.35 7.91 8.07
N CYS A 108 -24.10 6.89 8.52
CA CYS A 108 -25.17 6.25 7.75
C CYS A 108 -24.73 5.74 6.35
N LYS A 109 -23.45 5.44 6.15
CA LYS A 109 -22.90 4.96 4.87
C LYS A 109 -21.99 3.75 5.09
N THR A 110 -21.96 2.86 4.10
CA THR A 110 -21.00 1.77 4.00
C THR A 110 -20.17 2.02 2.74
N TYR A 111 -18.85 2.01 2.87
CA TYR A 111 -17.91 2.27 1.77
C TYR A 111 -17.45 1.00 1.05
N GLY A 112 -18.02 -0.15 1.43
CA GLY A 112 -17.73 -1.45 0.84
C GLY A 112 -16.99 -2.36 1.79
N TYR A 113 -16.85 -3.62 1.36
CA TYR A 113 -16.05 -4.62 2.03
C TYR A 113 -14.64 -4.60 1.47
N HIS A 114 -13.65 -4.62 2.37
CA HIS A 114 -12.24 -4.65 2.02
C HIS A 114 -11.61 -5.88 2.65
N GLU A 115 -10.85 -6.62 1.83
CA GLU A 115 -10.04 -7.74 2.26
C GLU A 115 -8.64 -7.59 1.69
N ARG A 116 -7.64 -7.92 2.51
CA ARG A 116 -6.26 -8.07 2.09
C ARG A 116 -5.60 -9.22 2.83
N THR A 117 -4.92 -10.06 2.07
CA THR A 117 -4.12 -11.16 2.60
C THR A 117 -2.65 -10.87 2.39
N LEU A 118 -1.88 -10.85 3.48
CA LEU A 118 -0.42 -10.72 3.44
C LEU A 118 0.20 -12.09 3.72
N VAL A 119 0.95 -12.60 2.77
CA VAL A 119 1.77 -13.79 2.99
C VAL A 119 3.00 -13.37 3.77
N LEU A 120 3.22 -14.01 4.92
CA LEU A 120 4.35 -13.82 5.81
C LEU A 120 5.28 -15.03 5.64
N PRO A 121 6.46 -14.85 5.03
CA PRO A 121 7.46 -15.91 4.98
C PRO A 121 7.79 -16.40 6.39
N ARG A 122 8.06 -17.70 6.53
CA ARG A 122 8.41 -18.33 7.83
C ARG A 122 9.46 -17.55 8.65
N GLN A 123 10.44 -16.93 7.98
CA GLN A 123 11.53 -16.19 8.64
C GLN A 123 11.08 -14.80 9.14
N SER A 124 10.03 -14.23 8.55
CA SER A 124 9.51 -12.89 8.83
C SER A 124 8.26 -12.92 9.71
N ALA A 125 7.59 -14.07 9.81
CA ALA A 125 6.34 -14.25 10.55
C ALA A 125 6.45 -13.82 12.03
N ALA A 126 7.37 -14.43 12.79
CA ALA A 126 7.63 -14.05 14.19
C ALA A 126 8.15 -12.60 14.32
N ARG A 127 8.84 -12.11 13.28
CA ARG A 127 9.45 -10.77 13.22
C ARG A 127 8.43 -9.64 13.11
N LEU A 128 7.20 -9.94 12.67
CA LEU A 128 6.11 -8.98 12.58
C LEU A 128 5.88 -8.22 13.90
N ILE A 129 6.05 -8.91 15.03
CA ILE A 129 5.83 -8.34 16.36
C ILE A 129 7.16 -7.94 17.01
N THR A 130 8.18 -8.81 16.95
CA THR A 130 9.45 -8.59 17.66
C THR A 130 10.27 -7.45 17.06
N ASP A 131 10.15 -7.23 15.75
CA ASP A 131 10.97 -6.28 14.98
C ASP A 131 10.11 -5.21 14.30
N ALA A 132 8.96 -4.88 14.89
CA ALA A 132 8.02 -3.90 14.36
C ALA A 132 8.66 -2.53 14.10
N GLN A 133 9.61 -2.09 14.93
CA GLN A 133 10.32 -0.83 14.72
C GLN A 133 11.23 -0.87 13.49
N ALA A 134 11.94 -1.98 13.26
CA ALA A 134 12.77 -2.18 12.08
C ALA A 134 11.91 -2.19 10.80
N LEU A 135 10.79 -2.91 10.84
CA LEU A 135 9.79 -2.92 9.78
C LEU A 135 9.20 -1.53 9.52
N HIS A 136 8.95 -0.75 10.56
CA HIS A 136 8.49 0.63 10.42
C HIS A 136 9.51 1.47 9.65
N THR A 137 10.77 1.48 10.10
CA THR A 137 11.85 2.24 9.44
C THR A 137 12.00 1.85 7.97
N LEU A 138 12.14 0.55 7.68
CA LEU A 138 12.23 0.04 6.31
C LEU A 138 11.01 0.45 5.46
N SER A 139 9.80 0.32 6.02
CA SER A 139 8.57 0.67 5.31
C SER A 139 8.52 2.17 4.98
N GLN A 140 8.93 3.05 5.91
CA GLN A 140 8.94 4.50 5.69
C GLN A 140 9.95 4.90 4.62
N ASP A 141 11.13 4.26 4.61
CA ASP A 141 12.14 4.52 3.58
C ASP A 141 11.63 4.10 2.18
N LEU A 142 11.02 2.92 2.06
CA LEU A 142 10.41 2.48 0.80
C LEU A 142 9.25 3.39 0.36
N ILE A 143 8.37 3.74 1.29
CA ILE A 143 7.24 4.66 1.09
C ILE A 143 7.74 6.00 0.55
N LYS A 144 8.79 6.55 1.14
CA LYS A 144 9.39 7.82 0.74
C LYS A 144 9.93 7.75 -0.68
N ASP A 145 10.70 6.71 -1.00
CA ASP A 145 11.32 6.56 -2.32
C ASP A 145 10.29 6.28 -3.43
N ILE A 146 9.23 5.52 -3.12
CA ILE A 146 8.07 5.38 -4.02
C ILE A 146 7.41 6.75 -4.24
N GLY A 147 7.25 7.54 -3.18
CA GLY A 147 6.76 8.91 -3.25
C GLY A 147 7.58 9.81 -4.17
N GLU A 148 8.91 9.71 -4.12
CA GLU A 148 9.80 10.42 -5.03
C GLU A 148 9.66 9.94 -6.48
N LEU A 149 9.62 8.62 -6.72
CA LEU A 149 9.39 8.08 -8.07
C LEU A 149 8.08 8.59 -8.67
N LYS A 150 7.01 8.66 -7.88
CA LYS A 150 5.72 9.23 -8.32
C LYS A 150 5.81 10.70 -8.68
N LYS A 151 6.57 11.51 -7.92
CA LYS A 151 6.81 12.92 -8.25
C LYS A 151 7.59 13.04 -9.55
N ILE A 152 8.60 12.19 -9.76
CA ILE A 152 9.39 12.14 -11.00
C ILE A 152 8.49 11.81 -12.20
N LEU A 153 7.69 10.74 -12.10
CA LEU A 153 6.73 10.34 -13.13
C LEU A 153 5.72 11.47 -13.41
N GLY A 154 5.10 12.01 -12.37
CA GLY A 154 4.11 13.07 -12.51
C GLY A 154 4.65 14.32 -13.19
N HIS A 155 5.88 14.71 -12.86
CA HIS A 155 6.53 15.85 -13.51
C HIS A 155 6.86 15.57 -14.99
N ALA A 156 7.33 14.37 -15.32
CA ALA A 156 7.60 13.99 -16.71
C ALA A 156 6.32 14.01 -17.57
N ILE A 157 5.20 13.49 -17.03
CA ILE A 157 3.89 13.53 -17.70
C ILE A 157 3.39 14.97 -17.85
N ALA A 158 3.56 15.82 -16.82
CA ALA A 158 3.18 17.22 -16.91
C ALA A 158 3.96 17.98 -18.01
N ILE A 159 5.24 17.64 -18.22
CA ILE A 159 6.03 18.16 -19.36
C ILE A 159 5.48 17.67 -20.70
N ALA A 160 5.08 16.40 -20.78
CA ALA A 160 4.46 15.87 -21.99
C ALA A 160 3.12 16.59 -22.30
N ALA A 161 2.33 16.89 -21.27
CA ALA A 161 1.03 17.54 -21.37
C ALA A 161 1.10 19.03 -21.81
N ILE A 162 2.28 19.65 -21.75
CA ILE A 162 2.56 20.97 -22.35
C ILE A 162 3.30 20.84 -23.70
N ASP A 163 3.23 19.67 -24.33
CA ASP A 163 3.85 19.36 -25.62
C ASP A 163 5.38 19.50 -25.62
N GLY A 164 6.04 19.39 -24.46
CA GLY A 164 7.48 19.59 -24.32
C GLY A 164 7.95 21.04 -24.54
N ARG A 165 7.07 22.03 -24.35
CA ARG A 165 7.44 23.45 -24.34
C ARG A 165 8.36 23.76 -23.14
N SER A 166 9.15 24.83 -23.26
CA SER A 166 10.09 25.27 -22.20
C SER A 166 9.42 25.96 -21.00
N THR A 167 8.11 26.15 -21.05
CA THR A 167 7.33 26.75 -19.96
C THR A 167 7.13 25.75 -18.82
N SER A 168 6.99 26.23 -17.59
CA SER A 168 6.64 25.36 -16.46
C SER A 168 5.21 24.83 -16.59
N PRO A 169 4.94 23.54 -16.30
CA PRO A 169 3.58 23.02 -16.27
C PRO A 169 2.76 23.67 -15.14
N ASP A 170 1.50 24.01 -15.44
CA ASP A 170 0.53 24.48 -14.43
C ASP A 170 -0.09 23.32 -13.63
N LYS A 171 -0.99 23.66 -12.70
CA LYS A 171 -1.66 22.67 -11.83
C LYS A 171 -2.52 21.67 -12.60
N ASP A 172 -3.15 22.08 -13.69
CA ASP A 172 -4.04 21.22 -14.48
C ASP A 172 -3.23 20.16 -15.23
N LYS A 173 -2.02 20.52 -15.67
CA LYS A 173 -1.06 19.56 -16.27
C LYS A 173 -0.55 18.54 -15.28
N TYR A 174 -0.37 18.92 -14.01
CA TYR A 174 -0.09 17.94 -12.95
C TYR A 174 -1.31 17.09 -12.60
N ALA A 175 -2.51 17.67 -12.63
CA ALA A 175 -3.74 16.91 -12.39
C ALA A 175 -3.96 15.83 -13.47
N ALA A 176 -3.59 16.11 -14.72
CA ALA A 176 -3.59 15.12 -15.78
C ALA A 176 -2.71 13.91 -15.43
N ALA A 177 -1.57 14.08 -14.74
CA ALA A 177 -0.69 12.97 -14.39
C ALA A 177 -1.26 12.00 -13.33
N LYS A 178 -2.34 12.38 -12.64
CA LYS A 178 -2.88 11.65 -11.48
C LYS A 178 -3.24 10.19 -11.76
N PRO A 179 -3.92 9.82 -12.86
CA PRO A 179 -4.28 8.42 -13.13
C PRO A 179 -3.05 7.51 -13.27
N TRP A 180 -1.96 8.02 -13.85
CA TRP A 180 -0.71 7.26 -13.99
C TRP A 180 0.08 7.17 -12.70
N GLN A 181 0.03 8.21 -11.85
CA GLN A 181 0.59 8.13 -10.50
C GLN A 181 -0.16 7.11 -9.63
N ASP A 182 -1.48 7.05 -9.75
CA ASP A 182 -2.31 6.05 -9.07
C ASP A 182 -2.08 4.64 -9.63
N GLY A 183 -1.82 4.53 -10.94
CA GLY A 183 -1.36 3.29 -11.57
C GLY A 183 -0.03 2.81 -10.98
N LEU A 184 0.96 3.70 -10.85
CA LEU A 184 2.25 3.37 -10.23
C LEU A 184 2.09 2.94 -8.76
N ASP A 185 1.23 3.61 -7.98
CA ASP A 185 0.90 3.21 -6.61
C ASP A 185 0.36 1.78 -6.54
N LEU A 186 -0.54 1.42 -7.46
CA LEU A 186 -1.12 0.08 -7.50
C LEU A 186 -0.05 -0.99 -7.78
N MET A 187 0.92 -0.67 -8.64
CA MET A 187 2.03 -1.57 -8.94
C MET A 187 3.01 -1.69 -7.78
N ALA A 188 3.31 -0.57 -7.10
CA ALA A 188 4.08 -0.56 -5.87
C ALA A 188 3.39 -1.41 -4.79
N ASP A 189 2.10 -1.21 -4.57
CA ASP A 189 1.30 -1.92 -3.56
C ASP A 189 1.35 -3.45 -3.73
N ARG A 190 1.29 -3.94 -4.98
CA ARG A 190 1.35 -5.37 -5.31
C ARG A 190 2.67 -6.02 -4.88
N HIS A 191 3.77 -5.29 -4.95
CA HIS A 191 5.12 -5.82 -4.73
C HIS A 191 5.77 -5.32 -3.44
N PHE A 192 5.10 -4.44 -2.70
CA PHE A 192 5.64 -3.78 -1.52
C PHE A 192 6.02 -4.76 -0.41
N PHE A 193 5.07 -5.59 0.05
CA PHE A 193 5.33 -6.51 1.16
C PHE A 193 6.36 -7.60 0.82
N PRO A 194 6.32 -8.25 -0.35
CA PRO A 194 7.41 -9.14 -0.77
C PRO A 194 8.78 -8.48 -0.68
N ALA A 195 8.92 -7.25 -1.20
CA ALA A 195 10.18 -6.51 -1.15
C ALA A 195 10.59 -6.17 0.29
N LEU A 196 9.63 -5.79 1.15
CA LEU A 196 9.88 -5.53 2.56
C LEU A 196 10.40 -6.78 3.28
N TRP A 197 9.84 -7.96 2.99
CA TRP A 197 10.27 -9.22 3.58
C TRP A 197 11.67 -9.64 3.11
N ASP A 198 12.00 -9.41 1.83
CA ASP A 198 13.32 -9.69 1.28
C ASP A 198 14.42 -8.79 1.90
N MET A 199 14.08 -7.54 2.24
CA MET A 199 15.02 -6.59 2.85
C MET A 199 15.23 -6.82 4.35
N LEU A 200 14.24 -7.36 5.05
CA LEU A 200 14.26 -7.46 6.51
C LEU A 200 15.46 -8.26 7.06
N PRO A 201 15.82 -9.46 6.55
CA PRO A 201 16.97 -10.20 7.05
C PRO A 201 18.27 -9.40 6.94
N ALA A 202 18.53 -8.80 5.77
CA ALA A 202 19.73 -8.01 5.53
C ALA A 202 19.81 -6.80 6.48
N TYR A 203 18.69 -6.11 6.69
CA TYR A 203 18.61 -5.00 7.63
C TYR A 203 18.92 -5.42 9.07
N LEU A 204 18.34 -6.54 9.54
CA LEU A 204 18.58 -7.04 10.91
C LEU A 204 20.03 -7.49 11.11
N HIS A 205 20.66 -8.06 10.08
CA HIS A 205 22.07 -8.44 10.11
C HIS A 205 23.04 -7.28 9.83
N LYS A 206 22.52 -6.07 9.57
CA LYS A 206 23.30 -4.88 9.17
C LYS A 206 24.16 -5.13 7.92
N ASP A 207 23.69 -6.01 7.04
CA ASP A 207 24.28 -6.22 5.73
C ASP A 207 23.71 -5.18 4.77
N TYR A 208 24.32 -3.99 4.80
CA TYR A 208 23.88 -2.85 3.99
C TYR A 208 23.96 -3.15 2.49
N ALA A 209 24.94 -3.95 2.04
CA ALA A 209 25.10 -4.29 0.63
C ALA A 209 23.96 -5.19 0.14
N ALA A 210 23.62 -6.24 0.90
CA ALA A 210 22.49 -7.11 0.56
C ALA A 210 21.15 -6.38 0.66
N GLN A 211 21.00 -5.49 1.64
CA GLN A 211 19.81 -4.65 1.79
C GLN A 211 19.62 -3.73 0.57
N ASP A 212 20.66 -3.02 0.17
CA ASP A 212 20.64 -2.14 -0.99
C ASP A 212 20.36 -2.93 -2.28
N GLU A 213 20.93 -4.12 -2.44
CA GLU A 213 20.66 -4.97 -3.60
C GLU A 213 19.17 -5.37 -3.67
N ALA A 214 18.58 -5.80 -2.54
CA ALA A 214 17.16 -6.13 -2.47
C ALA A 214 16.28 -4.91 -2.78
N LYS A 215 16.62 -3.73 -2.24
CA LYS A 215 15.96 -2.46 -2.54
C LYS A 215 16.08 -2.08 -4.02
N HIS A 216 17.27 -2.19 -4.59
CA HIS A 216 17.52 -1.91 -6.01
C HIS A 216 16.70 -2.84 -6.90
N ARG A 217 16.61 -4.14 -6.58
CA ARG A 217 15.79 -5.11 -7.33
C ARG A 217 14.33 -4.66 -7.41
N PHE A 218 13.76 -4.23 -6.29
CA PHE A 218 12.40 -3.69 -6.22
C PHE A 218 12.23 -2.42 -7.06
N PHE A 219 13.11 -1.43 -6.88
CA PHE A 219 13.01 -0.17 -7.62
C PHE A 219 13.34 -0.30 -9.11
N ARG A 220 14.22 -1.22 -9.52
CA ARG A 220 14.45 -1.49 -10.95
C ARG A 220 13.15 -1.89 -11.63
N ARG A 221 12.38 -2.76 -10.98
CA ARG A 221 11.08 -3.16 -11.48
C ARG A 221 10.13 -1.95 -11.56
N LEU A 222 9.97 -1.20 -10.47
CA LEU A 222 9.07 -0.05 -10.45
C LEU A 222 9.45 1.05 -11.44
N ILE A 223 10.74 1.31 -11.67
CA ILE A 223 11.20 2.30 -12.65
C ILE A 223 10.88 1.85 -14.07
N LYS A 224 11.05 0.55 -14.40
CA LYS A 224 10.63 -0.01 -15.71
C LYS A 224 9.12 0.15 -15.94
N GLU A 225 8.32 -0.09 -14.90
CA GLU A 225 6.87 0.09 -14.97
C GLU A 225 6.49 1.58 -15.09
N ALA A 226 7.15 2.45 -14.34
CA ALA A 226 6.96 3.90 -14.44
C ALA A 226 7.32 4.43 -15.85
N GLN A 227 8.36 3.88 -16.48
CA GLN A 227 8.71 4.21 -17.86
C GLN A 227 7.63 3.76 -18.85
N THR A 228 7.03 2.58 -18.63
CA THR A 228 5.92 2.07 -19.45
C THR A 228 4.69 2.98 -19.31
N LEU A 229 4.33 3.33 -18.07
CA LEU A 229 3.24 4.27 -17.79
C LEU A 229 3.50 5.65 -18.40
N LEU A 230 4.74 6.14 -18.35
CA LEU A 230 5.12 7.40 -18.98
C LEU A 230 4.91 7.36 -20.50
N ASN A 231 5.32 6.27 -21.15
CA ASN A 231 5.16 6.12 -22.61
C ASN A 231 3.68 6.17 -23.00
N THR A 232 2.82 5.40 -22.32
CA THR A 232 1.36 5.44 -22.54
C THR A 232 0.77 6.82 -22.23
N ALA A 233 1.26 7.47 -21.17
CA ALA A 233 0.78 8.80 -20.81
C ALA A 233 1.09 9.83 -21.90
N ILE A 234 2.31 9.82 -22.44
CA ILE A 234 2.73 10.76 -23.51
C ILE A 234 1.80 10.67 -24.71
N GLU A 235 1.43 9.46 -25.12
CA GLU A 235 0.50 9.22 -26.24
C GLU A 235 -0.91 9.77 -25.96
N THR A 236 -1.29 9.84 -24.69
CA THR A 236 -2.62 10.31 -24.28
C THR A 236 -2.68 11.82 -24.07
N VAL A 237 -1.64 12.41 -23.46
CA VAL A 237 -1.71 13.80 -22.97
C VAL A 237 -1.12 14.84 -23.92
N SER A 238 -0.30 14.42 -24.90
CA SER A 238 0.35 15.36 -25.82
C SER A 238 -0.41 15.46 -27.15
N ALA A 239 -0.34 16.61 -27.82
CA ALA A 239 -0.94 16.75 -29.15
C ALA A 239 -0.13 15.95 -30.19
N ALA A 240 -0.82 15.34 -31.16
CA ALA A 240 -0.22 14.49 -32.19
C ALA A 240 0.99 15.15 -32.89
N GLN A 241 0.85 16.42 -33.29
CA GLN A 241 1.92 17.17 -33.98
C GLN A 241 3.19 17.42 -33.13
N PHE A 242 3.11 17.26 -31.81
CA PHE A 242 4.22 17.52 -30.90
C PHE A 242 4.71 16.27 -30.16
N HIS A 243 4.18 15.09 -30.49
CA HIS A 243 4.51 13.83 -29.81
C HIS A 243 6.01 13.58 -29.68
N LEU A 244 6.78 13.74 -30.77
CA LEU A 244 8.22 13.49 -30.75
C LEU A 244 8.96 14.44 -29.78
N ARG A 245 8.58 15.73 -29.77
CA ARG A 245 9.16 16.72 -28.87
C ARG A 245 8.76 16.47 -27.42
N ALA A 246 7.47 16.21 -27.18
CA ALA A 246 6.92 15.91 -25.87
C ALA A 246 7.61 14.67 -25.28
N ARG A 247 7.73 13.60 -26.08
CA ARG A 247 8.43 12.36 -25.73
C ARG A 247 9.89 12.61 -25.37
N SER A 248 10.66 13.21 -26.27
CA SER A 248 12.10 13.45 -26.03
C SER A 248 12.33 14.28 -24.76
N ARG A 249 11.52 15.33 -24.54
CA ARG A 249 11.65 16.18 -23.34
C ARG A 249 11.24 15.46 -22.06
N ALA A 250 10.12 14.74 -22.07
CA ALA A 250 9.62 14.00 -20.92
C ALA A 250 10.59 12.87 -20.53
N GLU A 251 11.05 12.06 -21.50
CA GLU A 251 12.02 10.99 -21.27
C GLU A 251 13.35 11.54 -20.75
N ARG A 252 13.86 12.64 -21.32
CA ARG A 252 15.09 13.27 -20.84
C ARG A 252 14.98 13.73 -19.39
N VAL A 253 13.86 14.38 -19.01
CA VAL A 253 13.68 14.84 -17.63
C VAL A 253 13.43 13.68 -16.67
N PHE A 254 12.67 12.67 -17.09
CA PHE A 254 12.48 11.44 -16.33
C PHE A 254 13.82 10.79 -16.03
N ARG A 255 14.63 10.48 -17.05
CA ARG A 255 15.96 9.88 -16.90
C ARG A 255 16.90 10.74 -16.04
N ALA A 256 16.95 12.05 -16.27
CA ALA A 256 17.81 12.95 -15.49
C ALA A 256 17.44 12.94 -13.99
N ARG A 257 16.14 12.91 -13.66
CA ARG A 257 15.68 12.84 -12.27
C ARG A 257 15.86 11.47 -11.66
N ILE A 258 15.66 10.39 -12.43
CA ILE A 258 16.01 9.03 -11.99
C ILE A 258 17.50 8.97 -11.64
N GLY A 259 18.39 9.45 -12.51
CA GLY A 259 19.83 9.41 -12.23
C GLY A 259 20.28 10.28 -11.05
N LYS A 260 19.45 11.26 -10.65
CA LYS A 260 19.69 12.06 -9.44
C LYS A 260 19.23 11.39 -8.15
N HIS A 261 18.08 10.71 -8.18
CA HIS A 261 17.44 10.13 -6.98
C HIS A 261 17.73 8.62 -6.81
N PHE A 262 18.05 7.94 -7.91
CA PHE A 262 18.39 6.53 -8.03
C PHE A 262 19.66 6.43 -8.89
N ASP A 263 20.75 7.05 -8.43
CA ASP A 263 22.04 7.13 -9.13
C ASP A 263 22.59 5.75 -9.54
N TRP A 264 22.40 4.75 -8.67
CA TRP A 264 22.72 3.34 -8.88
C TRP A 264 21.98 2.71 -10.08
N TYR A 265 20.88 3.28 -10.53
CA TYR A 265 20.02 2.67 -11.56
C TYR A 265 20.74 2.55 -12.91
N PHE A 266 21.48 3.59 -13.30
CA PHE A 266 22.21 3.62 -14.59
C PHE A 266 23.66 3.12 -14.48
N SER A 267 24.18 2.90 -13.26
CA SER A 267 25.57 2.46 -13.05
C SER A 267 25.82 1.03 -13.57
N ASN A 268 24.79 0.17 -13.57
CA ASN A 268 24.91 -1.21 -14.03
C ASN A 268 24.76 -1.36 -15.55
N ASP A 269 23.94 -0.52 -16.20
CA ASP A 269 23.78 -0.52 -17.66
C ASP A 269 25.11 -0.22 -18.38
N ASN A 270 25.97 0.61 -17.77
CA ASN A 270 27.31 0.90 -18.27
C ASN A 270 28.30 -0.27 -18.10
N LYS A 271 28.10 -1.16 -17.11
CA LYS A 271 28.94 -2.35 -16.94
C LYS A 271 28.57 -3.43 -17.95
N GLU A 272 27.28 -3.74 -18.10
CA GLU A 272 26.81 -4.73 -19.08
C GLU A 272 27.10 -4.30 -20.53
N ALA A 273 27.03 -3.00 -20.85
CA ALA A 273 27.41 -2.48 -22.17
C ALA A 273 28.93 -2.51 -22.43
N ASN A 274 29.76 -2.31 -21.39
CA ASN A 274 31.22 -2.40 -21.52
C ASN A 274 31.71 -3.86 -21.59
N ASP A 275 31.09 -4.77 -20.84
CA ASP A 275 31.42 -6.20 -20.87
C ASP A 275 30.94 -6.89 -22.16
N ALA A 276 29.91 -6.36 -22.82
CA ALA A 276 29.47 -6.82 -24.15
C ALA A 276 30.28 -6.23 -25.31
N ALA A 277 31.11 -5.21 -25.05
CA ALA A 277 31.98 -4.54 -26.03
C ALA A 277 33.46 -4.97 -25.90
N ALA A 278 33.79 -5.81 -24.93
CA ALA A 278 35.09 -6.43 -24.70
C ALA A 278 35.09 -7.89 -25.19
#